data_AF-I3XWI4-F1
#
_entry.id   AF-I3XWI4-F1
#
_cell.length_a   1.000
_cell.length_b   1.000
_cell.length_c   1.000
_cell.angle_alpha   90.00
_cell.angle_beta   90.00
_cell.angle_gamma   90.00
#
_symmetry.space_group_name_H-M   'P 1'
#
loop_
_entity.id
_entity.type
_entity.pdbx_description
1 polymer ?
#
loop_
_entity_poly.entity_id
_entity_poly.type
_entity_poly.pdbx_seq_one_letter_code
_entity_poly.pdbx_strand_id
1 'polypeptide(L)'
;MSELEALFLQTLTSQLRALDQFGTWAKKSDEELLCEKYVKSKEDLKNIPIIADIDEMQIQDIRLIFQSIALAFELKTGVMCSVVMEMSHEGFGRAVVLAEKIVVTNKFFKDAHRYSFRTYDDLVKEGGKMLHSALEIFEQYHLKVG
;
A
#
# COMPACT_ATOMS: atom_id res chain seq x y z
N MET A 1 5.48 -15.78 8.65
CA MET A 1 5.49 -14.33 8.40
C MET A 1 6.88 -13.80 8.73
N SER A 2 7.54 -13.14 7.79
CA SER A 2 8.85 -12.48 7.98
C SER A 2 8.72 -11.20 8.82
N GLU A 3 9.83 -10.65 9.28
CA GLU A 3 9.84 -9.38 10.02
C GLU A 3 9.24 -8.23 9.20
N LEU A 4 9.60 -8.13 7.90
CA LEU A 4 9.13 -7.07 7.01
C LEU A 4 7.64 -7.22 6.68
N GLU A 5 7.16 -8.45 6.51
CA GLU A 5 5.73 -8.75 6.36
C GLU A 5 4.94 -8.30 7.60
N ALA A 6 5.44 -8.62 8.81
CA ALA A 6 4.81 -8.23 10.05
C ALA A 6 4.74 -6.71 10.22
N LEU A 7 5.84 -6.02 9.88
CA LEU A 7 5.93 -4.56 9.99
C LEU A 7 5.02 -3.84 8.99
N PHE A 8 4.96 -4.33 7.73
CA PHE A 8 4.00 -3.83 6.74
C PHE A 8 2.55 -4.00 7.23
N LEU A 9 2.22 -5.18 7.74
CA LEU A 9 0.88 -5.47 8.23
C LEU A 9 0.50 -4.54 9.40
N GLN A 10 1.39 -4.41 10.39
CA GLN A 10 1.18 -3.55 11.54
C GLN A 10 0.93 -2.08 11.13
N THR A 11 1.74 -1.56 10.21
CA THR A 11 1.65 -0.15 9.76
C THR A 11 0.44 0.09 8.87
N LEU A 12 0.02 -0.88 8.04
CA LEU A 12 -1.20 -0.79 7.24
C LEU A 12 -2.44 -0.77 8.13
N THR A 13 -2.53 -1.72 9.06
CA THR A 13 -3.63 -1.79 10.03
C THR A 13 -3.72 -0.52 10.87
N SER A 14 -2.60 -0.04 11.42
CA SER A 14 -2.59 1.15 12.27
C SER A 14 -3.17 2.37 11.57
N GLN A 15 -2.84 2.58 10.29
CA GLN A 15 -3.36 3.71 9.52
C GLN A 15 -4.84 3.56 9.18
N LEU A 16 -5.31 2.35 8.85
CA LEU A 16 -6.74 2.11 8.64
C LEU A 16 -7.55 2.37 9.91
N ARG A 17 -7.05 1.90 11.06
CA ARG A 17 -7.68 2.17 12.36
C ARG A 17 -7.68 3.65 12.70
N ALA A 18 -6.65 4.40 12.32
CA ALA A 18 -6.60 5.84 12.51
C ALA A 18 -7.65 6.61 11.67
N LEU A 19 -8.06 6.07 10.53
CA LEU A 19 -9.12 6.66 9.70
C LEU A 19 -10.54 6.34 10.20
N ASP A 20 -10.71 5.36 11.10
CA ASP A 20 -12.01 4.94 11.61
C ASP A 20 -12.53 5.84 12.73
N GLN A 21 -12.68 7.14 12.43
CA GLN A 21 -13.05 8.16 13.43
C GLN A 21 -14.38 7.86 14.15
N PHE A 22 -15.32 7.20 13.47
CA PHE A 22 -16.64 6.87 14.02
C PHE A 22 -16.76 5.42 14.53
N GLY A 23 -15.69 4.63 14.49
CA GLY A 23 -15.68 3.25 14.98
C GLY A 23 -16.52 2.28 14.15
N THR A 24 -16.66 2.54 12.83
CA THR A 24 -17.37 1.69 11.86
C THR A 24 -16.80 0.27 11.82
N TRP A 25 -15.48 0.14 12.04
CA TRP A 25 -14.77 -1.14 11.99
C TRP A 25 -14.36 -1.64 13.38
N ALA A 26 -14.78 -0.99 14.47
CA ALA A 26 -14.36 -1.31 15.84
C ALA A 26 -14.63 -2.77 16.26
N LYS A 27 -15.64 -3.42 15.66
CA LYS A 27 -16.00 -4.82 15.93
C LYS A 27 -15.35 -5.83 14.98
N LYS A 28 -14.68 -5.38 13.92
CA LYS A 28 -13.99 -6.25 12.95
C LYS A 28 -12.58 -6.54 13.47
N SER A 29 -12.11 -7.76 13.30
CA SER A 29 -10.69 -8.06 13.45
C SER A 29 -9.86 -7.35 12.37
N ASP A 30 -8.55 -7.23 12.58
CA ASP A 30 -7.66 -6.60 11.61
C ASP A 30 -7.60 -7.39 10.30
N GLU A 31 -7.55 -8.72 10.37
CA GLU A 31 -7.55 -9.58 9.18
C GLU A 31 -8.84 -9.44 8.38
N GLU A 32 -10.01 -9.44 9.04
CA GLU A 32 -11.30 -9.24 8.37
C GLU A 32 -11.36 -7.88 7.67
N LEU A 33 -10.92 -6.81 8.34
CA LEU A 33 -10.89 -5.46 7.78
C LEU A 33 -9.98 -5.38 6.55
N LEU A 34 -8.78 -5.96 6.63
CA LEU A 34 -7.83 -5.97 5.52
C LEU A 34 -8.32 -6.83 4.34
N CYS A 35 -8.98 -7.96 4.61
CA CYS A 35 -9.57 -8.79 3.57
C CYS A 35 -10.68 -8.02 2.84
N GLU A 36 -11.58 -7.36 3.56
CA GLU A 36 -12.65 -6.58 2.96
C GLU A 36 -12.13 -5.43 2.08
N LYS A 37 -11.05 -4.77 2.51
CA LYS A 37 -10.47 -3.61 1.82
C LYS A 37 -9.62 -4.01 0.60
N TYR A 38 -8.83 -5.06 0.72
CA TYR A 38 -7.74 -5.31 -0.23
C TYR A 38 -7.81 -6.67 -0.93
N VAL A 39 -8.62 -7.61 -0.47
CA VAL A 39 -8.68 -8.96 -1.04
C VAL A 39 -9.90 -9.11 -1.94
N LYS A 40 -9.68 -9.52 -3.18
CA LYS A 40 -10.75 -9.83 -4.15
C LYS A 40 -10.48 -11.15 -4.85
N SER A 41 -11.48 -12.02 -4.84
CA SER A 41 -11.41 -13.30 -5.55
C SER A 41 -11.35 -13.08 -7.07
N LYS A 42 -11.04 -14.17 -7.80
CA LYS A 42 -11.09 -14.13 -9.27
C LYS A 42 -12.49 -13.83 -9.80
N GLU A 43 -13.52 -14.25 -9.06
CA GLU A 43 -14.92 -14.02 -9.43
C GLU A 43 -15.33 -12.57 -9.17
N ASP A 44 -14.94 -11.99 -8.02
CA ASP A 44 -15.18 -10.59 -7.71
C ASP A 44 -14.59 -9.67 -8.79
N LEU A 45 -13.34 -9.92 -9.20
CA LEU A 45 -12.73 -9.12 -10.26
C LEU A 45 -13.37 -9.30 -11.63
N LYS A 46 -14.06 -10.41 -11.92
CA LYS A 46 -14.82 -10.55 -13.17
C LYS A 46 -16.05 -9.65 -13.17
N ASN A 47 -16.62 -9.41 -11.98
CA ASN A 47 -17.81 -8.56 -11.82
C ASN A 47 -17.47 -7.06 -11.84
N ILE A 48 -16.20 -6.69 -11.60
CA ILE A 48 -15.75 -5.32 -11.78
C ILE A 48 -15.57 -5.05 -13.28
N PRO A 49 -16.17 -3.97 -13.83
CA PRO A 49 -15.95 -3.59 -15.22
C PRO A 49 -14.46 -3.42 -15.54
N ILE A 50 -14.11 -3.57 -16.82
CA ILE A 50 -12.73 -3.29 -17.29
C ILE A 50 -12.52 -1.78 -17.38
N ILE A 51 -13.57 -1.03 -17.74
CA ILE A 51 -13.59 0.42 -17.83
C ILE A 51 -14.56 0.90 -16.75
N ALA A 52 -14.00 1.49 -15.69
CA ALA A 52 -14.76 2.09 -14.61
C ALA A 52 -13.94 3.22 -13.99
N ASP A 53 -14.66 4.23 -13.52
CA ASP A 53 -14.05 5.27 -12.72
C ASP A 53 -13.57 4.70 -11.38
N ILE A 54 -12.49 5.26 -10.85
CA ILE A 54 -12.05 4.99 -9.48
C ILE A 54 -12.58 6.08 -8.54
N ASP A 55 -13.18 5.66 -7.43
CA ASP A 55 -13.67 6.59 -6.42
C ASP A 55 -12.57 7.04 -5.44
N GLU A 56 -12.84 8.13 -4.70
CA GLU A 56 -11.88 8.70 -3.74
C GLU A 56 -11.49 7.73 -2.61
N MET A 57 -12.41 6.85 -2.21
CA MET A 57 -12.15 5.87 -1.14
C MET A 57 -11.21 4.77 -1.63
N GLN A 58 -11.38 4.30 -2.86
CA GLN A 58 -10.45 3.37 -3.50
C GLN A 58 -9.08 4.01 -3.69
N ILE A 59 -9.01 5.28 -4.11
CA ILE A 59 -7.75 6.02 -4.17
C ILE A 59 -7.10 6.08 -2.78
N GLN A 60 -7.87 6.38 -1.73
CA GLN A 60 -7.36 6.43 -0.35
C GLN A 60 -6.84 5.06 0.12
N ASP A 61 -7.58 3.97 -0.15
CA ASP A 61 -7.17 2.62 0.20
C ASP A 61 -5.85 2.23 -0.51
N ILE A 62 -5.70 2.57 -1.80
CA ILE A 62 -4.43 2.39 -2.52
C ILE A 62 -3.32 3.20 -1.85
N ARG A 63 -3.57 4.48 -1.53
CA ARG A 63 -2.59 5.37 -0.91
C ARG A 63 -2.06 4.80 0.41
N LEU A 64 -2.93 4.23 1.23
CA LEU A 64 -2.58 3.66 2.54
C LEU A 64 -1.56 2.52 2.43
N ILE A 65 -1.62 1.72 1.36
CA ILE A 65 -0.61 0.68 1.10
C ILE A 65 0.78 1.31 0.91
N PHE A 66 0.91 2.43 0.21
CA PHE A 66 2.20 3.09 0.04
C PHE A 66 2.63 3.86 1.30
N GLN A 67 1.67 4.42 2.04
CA GLN A 67 1.96 5.08 3.31
C GLN A 67 2.40 4.09 4.38
N SER A 68 1.90 2.85 4.37
CA SER A 68 2.38 1.81 5.28
C SER A 68 3.81 1.40 4.94
N ILE A 69 4.17 1.31 3.66
CA ILE A 69 5.56 1.11 3.24
C ILE A 69 6.44 2.27 3.71
N ALA A 70 6.01 3.52 3.52
CA ALA A 70 6.76 4.69 3.98
C ALA A 70 7.00 4.67 5.50
N LEU A 71 5.95 4.38 6.29
CA LEU A 71 6.05 4.30 7.75
C LEU A 71 6.91 3.12 8.21
N ALA A 72 6.73 1.94 7.61
CA ALA A 72 7.53 0.76 7.92
C ALA A 72 9.01 0.97 7.60
N PHE A 73 9.31 1.63 6.48
CA PHE A 73 10.65 2.01 6.11
C PHE A 73 11.27 2.97 7.12
N GLU A 74 10.54 4.02 7.52
CA GLU A 74 10.99 4.99 8.52
C GLU A 74 11.26 4.32 9.88
N LEU A 75 10.37 3.42 10.33
CA LEU A 75 10.57 2.66 11.57
C LEU A 75 11.83 1.78 11.54
N LYS A 76 12.21 1.27 10.36
CA LYS A 76 13.37 0.38 10.19
C LYS A 76 14.68 1.15 10.02
N THR A 77 14.64 2.36 9.47
CA THR A 77 15.84 3.11 9.03
C THR A 77 16.07 4.43 9.77
N GLY A 78 15.03 4.99 10.39
CA GLY A 78 15.01 6.35 10.93
C GLY A 78 14.91 7.45 9.85
N VAL A 79 14.77 7.09 8.58
CA VAL A 79 14.71 8.03 7.47
C VAL A 79 13.25 8.31 7.10
N MET A 80 12.86 9.58 7.22
CA MET A 80 11.50 10.02 6.88
C MET A 80 11.18 9.77 5.41
N CYS A 81 9.98 9.25 5.18
CA CYS A 81 9.47 8.98 3.84
C CYS A 81 8.19 9.76 3.56
N SER A 82 7.94 10.07 2.28
CA SER A 82 6.69 10.67 1.83
C SER A 82 6.09 9.89 0.67
N VAL A 83 4.76 9.96 0.52
CA VAL A 83 4.02 9.31 -0.56
C VAL A 83 3.48 10.35 -1.52
N VAL A 84 3.86 10.25 -2.78
CA VAL A 84 3.26 11.03 -3.87
C VAL A 84 2.46 10.06 -4.72
N MET A 85 1.18 10.37 -4.92
CA MET A 85 0.32 9.58 -5.79
C MET A 85 -0.60 10.52 -6.55
N GLU A 86 -0.63 10.30 -7.85
CA GLU A 86 -1.52 10.96 -8.81
C GLU A 86 -2.31 9.86 -9.52
N MET A 87 -3.61 10.10 -9.71
CA MET A 87 -4.56 9.14 -10.25
C MET A 87 -5.61 9.88 -11.06
N SER A 88 -5.83 9.45 -12.30
CA SER A 88 -6.94 9.90 -13.13
C SER A 88 -8.25 9.26 -12.69
N HIS A 89 -9.37 9.86 -13.10
CA HIS A 89 -10.70 9.31 -12.86
C HIS A 89 -10.86 7.89 -13.46
N GLU A 90 -10.23 7.60 -14.60
CA GLU A 90 -10.24 6.27 -15.24
C GLU A 90 -9.35 5.22 -14.53
N GLY A 91 -8.60 5.59 -13.50
CA GLY A 91 -7.73 4.68 -12.76
C GLY A 91 -6.34 4.47 -13.38
N PHE A 92 -5.89 5.38 -14.23
CA PHE A 92 -4.49 5.48 -14.66
C PHE A 92 -3.72 6.39 -13.71
N GLY A 93 -2.50 6.02 -13.34
CA GLY A 93 -1.73 6.87 -12.46
C GLY A 93 -0.45 6.24 -11.96
N ARG A 94 0.12 6.84 -10.92
CA ARG A 94 1.37 6.40 -10.31
C ARG A 94 1.39 6.71 -8.83
N ALA A 95 1.87 5.75 -8.03
CA ALA A 95 2.24 5.96 -6.64
C ALA A 95 3.74 5.76 -6.46
N VAL A 96 4.38 6.65 -5.71
CA VAL A 96 5.79 6.57 -5.34
C VAL A 96 5.98 6.83 -3.85
N VAL A 97 6.94 6.14 -3.26
CA VAL A 97 7.48 6.43 -1.92
C VAL A 97 8.86 7.05 -2.09
N LEU A 98 9.05 8.23 -1.50
CA LEU A 98 10.27 9.02 -1.55
C LEU A 98 10.95 9.01 -0.18
N ALA A 99 12.19 8.52 -0.14
CA ALA A 99 13.11 8.72 0.98
C ALA A 99 14.15 9.75 0.53
N GLU A 100 14.16 10.92 1.16
CA GLU A 100 14.95 12.08 0.70
C GLU A 100 14.72 12.40 -0.79
N LYS A 101 15.72 12.17 -1.66
CA LYS A 101 15.68 12.37 -3.11
C LYS A 101 15.52 11.06 -3.90
N ILE A 102 15.34 9.93 -3.21
CA ILE A 102 15.35 8.59 -3.79
C ILE A 102 13.92 8.06 -3.83
N VAL A 103 13.47 7.63 -5.01
CA VAL A 103 12.22 6.88 -5.16
C VAL A 103 12.50 5.43 -4.77
N VAL A 104 12.15 5.05 -3.55
CA VAL A 104 12.39 3.69 -3.00
C VAL A 104 11.27 2.72 -3.34
N THR A 105 10.09 3.22 -3.70
CA THR A 105 9.00 2.38 -4.22
C THR A 105 8.29 3.11 -5.35
N ASN A 106 7.89 2.37 -6.37
CA ASN A 106 7.24 2.92 -7.55
C ASN A 106 6.25 1.92 -8.15
N LYS A 107 5.02 2.36 -8.41
CA LYS A 107 4.02 1.57 -9.12
C LYS A 107 3.19 2.43 -10.07
N PHE A 108 3.09 1.98 -11.33
CA PHE A 108 2.13 2.51 -12.29
C PHE A 108 0.83 1.73 -12.25
N PHE A 109 -0.28 2.42 -12.44
CA PHE A 109 -1.63 1.86 -12.51
C PHE A 109 -2.22 2.09 -13.89
N LYS A 110 -2.91 1.07 -14.39
CA LYS A 110 -3.74 1.14 -15.60
C LYS A 110 -5.22 0.94 -15.26
N ASP A 111 -5.49 0.02 -14.33
CA ASP A 111 -6.84 -0.29 -13.86
C ASP A 111 -6.89 -0.22 -12.33
N ALA A 112 -6.62 0.96 -11.75
CA ALA A 112 -6.52 1.13 -10.30
C ALA A 112 -7.80 0.70 -9.56
N HIS A 113 -8.98 0.85 -10.17
CA HIS A 113 -10.27 0.41 -9.62
C HIS A 113 -10.34 -1.13 -9.39
N ARG A 114 -9.43 -1.90 -10.00
CA ARG A 114 -9.28 -3.36 -9.83
C ARG A 114 -8.13 -3.74 -8.89
N TYR A 115 -7.38 -2.77 -8.38
CA TYR A 115 -6.21 -3.04 -7.55
C TYR A 115 -6.61 -3.75 -6.26
N SER A 116 -6.08 -4.96 -6.09
CA SER A 116 -6.43 -5.88 -5.01
C SER A 116 -5.46 -7.06 -5.01
N PHE A 117 -5.54 -7.89 -3.97
CA PHE A 117 -4.79 -9.13 -3.78
C PHE A 117 -5.74 -10.32 -3.84
N ARG A 118 -5.25 -11.50 -4.22
CA ARG A 118 -6.11 -12.70 -4.35
C ARG A 118 -6.44 -13.32 -3.00
N THR A 119 -5.52 -13.23 -2.07
CA THR A 119 -5.65 -13.72 -0.71
C THR A 119 -5.02 -12.73 0.26
N TYR A 120 -5.32 -12.89 1.54
CA TYR A 120 -4.66 -12.14 2.62
C TYR A 120 -3.14 -12.38 2.62
N ASP A 121 -2.71 -13.62 2.41
CA ASP A 121 -1.29 -13.98 2.34
C ASP A 121 -0.57 -13.29 1.15
N ASP A 122 -1.24 -13.10 0.02
CA ASP A 122 -0.69 -12.33 -1.11
C ASP A 122 -0.48 -10.85 -0.77
N LEU A 123 -1.43 -10.23 -0.02
CA LEU A 123 -1.28 -8.86 0.48
C LEU A 123 -0.05 -8.74 1.38
N VAL A 124 0.07 -9.66 2.35
CA VAL A 124 1.17 -9.67 3.32
C VAL A 124 2.52 -9.85 2.61
N LYS A 125 2.63 -10.83 1.71
CA LYS A 125 3.86 -11.13 0.97
C LYS A 125 4.27 -9.99 0.03
N GLU A 126 3.34 -9.42 -0.72
CA GLU A 126 3.67 -8.34 -1.65
C GLU A 126 4.09 -7.08 -0.88
N GLY A 127 3.43 -6.76 0.24
CA GLY A 127 3.85 -5.65 1.10
C GLY A 127 5.24 -5.84 1.70
N GLY A 128 5.54 -7.04 2.23
CA GLY A 128 6.87 -7.38 2.72
C GLY A 128 7.96 -7.29 1.63
N LYS A 129 7.64 -7.74 0.42
CA LYS A 129 8.52 -7.61 -0.75
C LYS A 129 8.74 -6.15 -1.17
N MET A 130 7.68 -5.34 -1.21
CA MET A 130 7.80 -3.90 -1.50
C MET A 130 8.72 -3.20 -0.50
N LEU A 131 8.57 -3.50 0.79
CA LEU A 131 9.41 -2.94 1.84
C LEU A 131 10.87 -3.41 1.72
N HIS A 132 11.08 -4.70 1.44
CA HIS A 132 12.43 -5.23 1.21
C HIS A 132 13.12 -4.53 0.05
N SER A 133 12.47 -4.43 -1.12
CA SER A 133 13.02 -3.74 -2.28
C SER A 133 13.26 -2.25 -2.02
N ALA A 134 12.42 -1.60 -1.20
CA ALA A 134 12.64 -0.21 -0.81
C ALA A 134 13.94 -0.04 -0.03
N LEU A 135 14.21 -0.92 0.93
CA LEU A 135 15.44 -0.94 1.72
C LEU A 135 16.67 -1.18 0.82
N GLU A 136 16.59 -2.14 -0.11
CA GLU A 136 17.68 -2.42 -1.06
C GLU A 136 18.00 -1.22 -1.96
N ILE A 137 16.97 -0.56 -2.50
CA ILE A 137 17.13 0.64 -3.32
C ILE A 137 17.79 1.75 -2.49
N PHE A 138 17.33 1.96 -1.26
CA PHE A 138 17.93 2.99 -0.43
C PHE A 138 19.39 2.71 -0.11
N GLU A 139 19.74 1.49 0.31
CA GLU A 139 21.13 1.07 0.56
C GLU A 139 22.03 1.32 -0.65
N GLN A 140 21.54 1.01 -1.85
CA GLN A 140 22.30 1.16 -3.09
C GLN A 140 22.59 2.63 -3.45
N TYR A 141 21.69 3.55 -3.11
CA TYR A 141 21.72 4.93 -3.60
C TYR A 141 22.00 5.99 -2.53
N HIS A 142 21.73 5.76 -1.24
CA HIS A 142 21.91 6.78 -0.20
C HIS A 142 23.38 7.15 0.02
N LEU A 143 24.30 6.19 -0.13
CA LEU A 143 25.74 6.42 0.04
C LEU A 143 26.37 7.28 -1.07
N LYS A 144 25.64 7.49 -2.18
CA LYS A 144 26.16 8.21 -3.36
C LYS A 144 25.75 9.69 -3.41
N VAL A 145 24.94 10.16 -2.47
CA VAL A 145 24.35 11.52 -2.50
C VAL A 145 25.01 12.46 -1.47
N GLY A 146 26.20 12.09 -0.96
CA GLY A 146 27.05 12.96 -0.11
C GLY A 146 27.87 13.96 -0.91
#